data_AF-A0A6V8KZS0-F1
#
_entry.id   AF-A0A6V8KZS0-F1
#
_cell.length_a   1.000
_cell.length_b   1.000
_cell.length_c   1.000
_cell.angle_alpha   90.00
_cell.angle_beta   90.00
_cell.angle_gamma   90.00
#
_symmetry.space_group_name_H-M   'P 1'
#
loop_
_entity.id
_entity.type
_entity.pdbx_description
1 polymer ?
#
loop_
_entity_poly.entity_id
_entity_poly.type
_entity_poly.pdbx_seq_one_letter_code
_entity_poly.pdbx_strand_id
1 'polypeptide(L)'
;MDAEIPPVTFCMSLGEVLARPVVPLGAADPRRLPRDVILCDVWHTSGDFPTMVECYGVLDDFAEAVVVAAVARLIGHRCLVPDDTLNPGRHLLALPDGTLRPAHVDVADTEDGSAHSNARPCTIATQRCRESVECRQSRWLPDQVVALADLALA
;
A
#
# COMPACT_ATOMS: atom_id res chain seq x y z
N MET A 1 -5.65 4.60 14.42
CA MET A 1 -4.20 4.81 14.32
C MET A 1 -3.48 3.49 14.48
N ASP A 2 -2.79 3.06 13.43
CA ASP A 2 -1.94 1.88 13.45
C ASP A 2 -0.59 2.21 14.10
N ALA A 3 0.17 1.19 14.49
CA ALA A 3 1.51 1.39 15.03
C ALA A 3 2.53 1.64 13.91
N GLU A 4 3.61 2.36 14.24
CA GLU A 4 4.77 2.48 13.37
C GLU A 4 5.42 1.11 13.16
N ILE A 5 5.76 0.80 11.91
CA ILE A 5 6.47 -0.42 11.55
C ILE A 5 7.95 -0.06 11.39
N PRO A 6 8.87 -0.73 12.11
CA PRO A 6 10.30 -0.49 11.94
C PRO A 6 10.77 -0.84 10.50
N PRO A 7 11.70 -0.07 9.91
CA PRO A 7 12.18 -0.29 8.54
C PRO A 7 12.63 -1.73 8.28
N VAL A 8 13.40 -2.31 9.20
CA VAL A 8 13.91 -3.70 9.08
C VAL A 8 12.77 -4.71 9.06
N THR A 9 11.77 -4.53 9.92
CA THR A 9 10.59 -5.41 9.98
C THR A 9 9.81 -5.37 8.68
N PHE A 10 9.57 -4.17 8.14
CA PHE A 10 8.88 -4.02 6.86
C PHE A 10 9.67 -4.64 5.71
N CYS A 11 10.97 -4.33 5.59
CA CYS A 11 11.83 -4.86 4.54
C CYS A 11 11.89 -6.38 4.55
N MET A 12 12.03 -7.01 5.73
CA MET A 12 12.01 -8.47 5.83
C MET A 12 10.68 -9.06 5.36
N SER A 13 9.57 -8.47 5.77
CA SER A 13 8.23 -8.95 5.41
C SER A 13 7.97 -8.82 3.91
N LEU A 14 8.39 -7.69 3.31
CA LEU A 14 8.33 -7.49 1.87
C LEU A 14 9.22 -8.48 1.12
N GLY A 15 10.43 -8.74 1.62
CA GLY A 15 11.35 -9.70 1.03
C GLY A 15 10.83 -11.14 1.06
N GLU A 16 10.13 -11.53 2.12
CA GLU A 16 9.44 -12.81 2.22
C GLU A 16 8.34 -12.94 1.17
N VAL A 17 7.48 -11.91 1.04
CA VAL A 17 6.38 -11.89 0.06
C VAL A 17 6.89 -11.94 -1.37
N LEU A 18 7.95 -11.20 -1.67
CA LEU A 18 8.51 -11.12 -3.02
C LEU A 18 9.49 -12.28 -3.34
N ALA A 19 9.84 -13.09 -2.35
CA ALA A 19 10.93 -14.07 -2.43
C ALA A 19 12.23 -13.46 -2.98
N ARG A 20 12.52 -12.20 -2.62
CA ARG A 20 13.65 -11.40 -3.13
C ARG A 20 14.33 -10.61 -2.02
N PRO A 21 15.64 -10.33 -2.13
CA PRO A 21 16.32 -9.46 -1.19
C PRO A 21 15.74 -8.05 -1.21
N VAL A 22 15.31 -7.57 -0.05
CA VAL A 22 14.87 -6.19 0.18
C VAL A 22 15.78 -5.56 1.22
N VAL A 23 16.31 -4.38 0.93
CA VAL A 23 17.28 -3.67 1.78
C VAL A 23 16.80 -2.25 2.07
N PRO A 24 16.87 -1.78 3.33
CA PRO A 24 16.57 -0.39 3.65
C PRO A 24 17.49 0.57 2.89
N LEU A 25 16.92 1.59 2.25
CA LEU A 25 17.65 2.53 1.39
C LEU A 25 18.79 3.23 2.15
N GLY A 26 18.53 3.74 3.36
CA GLY A 26 19.53 4.42 4.18
C GLY A 26 20.68 3.55 4.69
N ALA A 27 20.57 2.23 4.60
CA ALA A 27 21.60 1.27 5.04
C ALA A 27 22.39 0.64 3.89
N ALA A 28 22.00 0.90 2.64
CA ALA A 28 22.58 0.25 1.46
C ALA A 28 23.92 0.88 1.05
N ASP A 29 24.96 0.05 0.85
CA ASP A 29 26.16 0.44 0.08
C ASP A 29 25.92 0.09 -1.40
N PRO A 30 25.76 1.07 -2.30
CA PRO A 30 25.44 0.83 -3.70
C PRO A 30 26.45 -0.08 -4.41
N ARG A 31 27.70 -0.16 -3.93
CA ARG A 31 28.75 -0.98 -4.52
C ARG A 31 28.66 -2.46 -4.14
N ARG A 32 27.83 -2.80 -3.16
CA ARG A 32 27.68 -4.16 -2.60
C ARG A 32 26.30 -4.76 -2.83
N LEU A 33 25.43 -4.05 -3.54
CA LEU A 33 24.08 -4.49 -3.80
C LEU A 33 24.04 -5.58 -4.88
N PRO A 34 23.29 -6.68 -4.65
CA PRO A 34 22.92 -7.62 -5.71
C PRO A 34 22.18 -6.90 -6.85
N ARG A 35 22.23 -7.44 -8.07
CA ARG A 35 21.59 -6.80 -9.24
C ARG A 35 20.07 -6.78 -9.17
N ASP A 36 19.47 -7.70 -8.43
CA ASP A 36 18.04 -7.96 -8.31
C ASP A 36 17.45 -7.51 -6.96
N VAL A 37 18.23 -6.80 -6.14
CA VAL A 37 17.79 -6.25 -4.87
C VAL A 37 16.71 -5.19 -5.08
N ILE A 38 15.78 -5.12 -4.13
CA ILE A 38 14.83 -4.02 -4.01
C ILE A 38 15.29 -3.13 -2.88
N LEU A 39 15.45 -1.85 -3.15
CA LEU A 39 15.71 -0.85 -2.11
C LEU A 39 14.38 -0.34 -1.61
N CYS A 40 14.24 -0.24 -0.30
CA CYS A 40 13.01 0.22 0.33
C CYS A 40 13.34 1.40 1.23
N ASP A 41 12.77 2.56 0.94
CA ASP A 41 12.75 3.66 1.89
C ASP A 41 11.53 3.50 2.79
N VAL A 42 11.74 3.67 4.10
CA VAL A 42 10.69 3.54 5.11
C VAL A 42 10.88 4.67 6.10
N TRP A 43 9.87 5.52 6.20
CA TRP A 43 9.86 6.65 7.12
C TRP A 43 8.50 6.78 7.79
N HIS A 44 8.46 7.64 8.81
CA HIS A 44 7.27 7.81 9.63
C HIS A 44 6.67 9.19 9.46
N THR A 45 5.35 9.26 9.48
CA THR A 45 4.57 10.48 9.40
C THR A 45 3.39 10.42 10.38
N SER A 46 2.66 11.51 10.52
CA SER A 46 1.45 11.56 11.34
C SER A 46 0.24 10.91 10.64
N GLY A 47 -0.84 10.68 11.40
CA GLY A 47 -2.10 10.16 10.86
C GLY A 47 -2.40 8.72 11.28
N ASP A 48 -3.38 8.09 10.64
CA ASP A 48 -3.81 6.73 10.97
C ASP A 48 -2.90 5.65 10.39
N PHE A 49 -2.15 5.98 9.35
CA PHE A 49 -1.19 5.13 8.64
C PHE A 49 0.20 5.78 8.74
N PRO A 50 0.89 5.61 9.87
CA PRO A 50 2.07 6.40 10.18
C PRO A 50 3.35 5.90 9.49
N THR A 51 3.31 4.78 8.77
CA THR A 51 4.48 4.23 8.06
C THR A 51 4.31 4.42 6.57
N MET A 52 5.22 5.18 5.97
CA MET A 52 5.31 5.41 4.53
C MET A 52 6.42 4.56 3.95
N VAL A 53 6.21 4.08 2.73
CA VAL A 53 7.10 3.12 2.07
C VAL A 53 7.23 3.50 0.61
N GLU A 54 8.47 3.55 0.13
CA GLU A 54 8.79 3.63 -1.29
C GLU A 54 9.76 2.52 -1.68
N CYS A 55 9.41 1.79 -2.73
CA CYS A 55 10.23 0.69 -3.24
C CYS A 55 10.89 1.08 -4.57
N TYR A 56 12.18 0.79 -4.68
CA TYR A 56 13.02 1.06 -5.84
C TYR A 56 13.63 -0.24 -6.35
N GLY A 57 13.28 -0.61 -7.58
CA GLY A 57 13.75 -1.83 -8.21
C GLY A 57 12.76 -2.29 -9.28
N VAL A 58 13.16 -3.27 -10.09
CA VAL A 58 12.28 -3.88 -11.10
C VAL A 58 11.34 -4.85 -10.38
N LEU A 59 10.03 -4.58 -10.45
CA LEU A 59 8.96 -5.39 -9.88
C LEU A 59 8.00 -5.93 -10.96
N ASP A 60 8.46 -6.06 -12.20
CA ASP A 60 7.61 -6.32 -13.38
C ASP A 60 6.75 -7.59 -13.28
N ASP A 61 7.14 -8.55 -12.45
CA ASP A 61 6.41 -9.81 -12.23
C ASP A 61 5.32 -9.71 -11.14
N PHE A 62 5.18 -8.57 -10.46
CA PHE A 62 4.32 -8.42 -9.28
C PHE A 62 3.30 -7.31 -9.43
N ALA A 63 2.01 -7.67 -9.32
CA ALA A 63 0.96 -6.68 -9.14
C ALA A 63 1.04 -6.08 -7.72
N GLU A 64 1.27 -4.77 -7.62
CA GLU A 64 1.50 -4.06 -6.35
C GLU A 64 0.39 -4.33 -5.31
N ALA A 65 -0.87 -4.31 -5.73
CA ALA A 65 -2.01 -4.60 -4.86
C ALA A 65 -1.93 -6.01 -4.21
N VAL A 66 -1.42 -7.01 -4.94
CA VAL A 66 -1.24 -8.39 -4.43
C VAL A 66 -0.14 -8.44 -3.38
N VAL A 67 0.98 -7.77 -3.66
CA VAL A 67 2.12 -7.67 -2.74
C VAL A 67 1.67 -6.99 -1.45
N VAL A 68 0.98 -5.85 -1.55
CA VAL A 68 0.52 -5.09 -0.39
C VAL A 68 -0.52 -5.87 0.42
N ALA A 69 -1.43 -6.60 -0.22
CA ALA A 69 -2.38 -7.47 0.48
C ALA A 69 -1.69 -8.62 1.22
N ALA A 70 -0.67 -9.23 0.61
CA ALA A 70 0.13 -10.28 1.25
C ALA A 70 0.97 -9.74 2.42
N VAL A 71 1.60 -8.57 2.25
CA VAL A 71 2.35 -7.90 3.32
C VAL A 71 1.44 -7.52 4.48
N ALA A 72 0.29 -6.88 4.22
CA ALA A 72 -0.71 -6.51 5.23
C ALA A 72 -1.13 -7.71 6.09
N ARG A 73 -1.37 -8.86 5.44
CA ARG A 73 -1.66 -10.12 6.11
C ARG A 73 -0.49 -10.65 6.94
N LEU A 74 0.72 -10.61 6.39
CA LEU A 74 1.93 -11.11 7.06
C LEU A 74 2.27 -10.29 8.31
N ILE A 75 2.19 -8.96 8.23
CA ILE A 75 2.51 -8.06 9.34
C ILE A 75 1.33 -7.81 10.28
N GLY A 76 0.12 -8.21 9.90
CA GLY A 76 -1.10 -8.01 10.70
C GLY A 76 -1.55 -6.54 10.81
N HIS A 77 -1.21 -5.69 9.83
CA HIS A 77 -1.56 -4.27 9.81
C HIS A 77 -2.35 -3.92 8.55
N ARG A 78 -3.05 -2.79 8.57
CA ARG A 78 -3.70 -2.26 7.38
C ARG A 78 -2.65 -1.54 6.53
N CYS A 79 -2.76 -1.66 5.21
CA CYS A 79 -1.88 -0.97 4.29
C CYS A 79 -2.70 -0.23 3.24
N LEU A 80 -2.23 0.95 2.85
CA LEU A 80 -2.76 1.70 1.71
C LEU A 80 -1.83 1.51 0.53
N VAL A 81 -2.40 1.36 -0.65
CA VAL A 81 -1.69 1.48 -1.92
C VAL A 81 -2.45 2.47 -2.79
N PRO A 82 -1.75 3.36 -3.53
CA PRO A 82 -2.40 4.23 -4.50
C PRO A 82 -3.31 3.43 -5.44
N ASP A 83 -4.45 4.00 -5.74
CA ASP A 83 -5.37 3.43 -6.72
C ASP A 83 -4.93 3.80 -8.15
N ASP A 84 -5.57 3.20 -9.15
CA ASP A 84 -5.36 3.50 -10.58
C ASP A 84 -6.00 4.83 -11.03
N THR A 85 -6.45 5.66 -10.08
CA THR A 85 -7.10 6.94 -10.33
C THR A 85 -6.15 8.10 -10.04
N LEU A 86 -6.38 9.24 -10.67
CA LEU A 86 -5.67 10.48 -10.35
C LEU A 86 -6.16 11.18 -9.07
N ASN A 87 -7.04 10.54 -8.30
CA ASN A 87 -7.55 11.10 -7.06
C ASN A 87 -6.60 10.78 -5.89
N PRO A 88 -5.87 11.76 -5.33
CA PRO A 88 -4.89 11.51 -4.28
C PRO A 88 -5.54 11.00 -2.99
N GLY A 89 -6.84 11.22 -2.79
CA GLY A 89 -7.58 10.72 -1.64
C GLY A 89 -8.20 9.35 -1.84
N ARG A 90 -7.96 8.65 -2.96
CA ARG A 90 -8.51 7.31 -3.23
C ARG A 90 -7.39 6.28 -3.32
N HIS A 91 -7.53 5.22 -2.53
CA HIS A 91 -6.55 4.16 -2.35
C HIS A 91 -7.25 2.80 -2.35
N LEU A 92 -6.47 1.74 -2.51
CA LEU A 92 -6.89 0.43 -2.02
C LEU A 92 -6.43 0.26 -0.59
N LEU A 93 -7.35 -0.18 0.25
CA LEU A 93 -7.08 -0.56 1.62
C LEU A 93 -6.95 -2.08 1.68
N ALA A 94 -5.75 -2.54 1.97
CA ALA A 94 -5.48 -3.91 2.40
C ALA A 94 -5.74 -4.06 3.89
N LEU A 95 -6.55 -5.05 4.25
CA LEU A 95 -6.82 -5.39 5.64
C LEU A 95 -5.89 -6.53 6.13
N PRO A 96 -5.73 -6.71 7.46
CA PRO A 96 -4.88 -7.76 8.02
C PRO A 96 -5.27 -9.20 7.66
N ASP A 97 -6.46 -9.43 7.10
CA ASP A 97 -6.89 -10.73 6.59
C ASP A 97 -6.48 -10.96 5.11
N GLY A 98 -5.83 -9.97 4.49
CA GLY A 98 -5.43 -9.98 3.09
C GLY A 98 -6.55 -9.59 2.12
N THR A 99 -7.68 -9.08 2.60
CA THR A 99 -8.71 -8.52 1.71
C THR A 99 -8.33 -7.12 1.23
N LEU A 100 -8.64 -6.83 -0.03
CA LEU A 100 -8.54 -5.51 -0.63
C LEU A 100 -9.92 -4.92 -0.87
N ARG A 101 -10.03 -3.62 -0.64
CA ARG A 101 -11.20 -2.82 -1.02
C ARG A 101 -10.80 -1.38 -1.33
N PRO A 102 -11.48 -0.69 -2.25
CA PRO A 102 -11.24 0.73 -2.45
C PRO A 102 -11.73 1.53 -1.23
N ALA A 103 -10.97 2.55 -0.86
CA ALA A 103 -11.22 3.42 0.27
C ALA A 103 -10.85 4.88 -0.07
N HIS A 104 -11.53 5.80 0.60
CA HIS A 104 -11.16 7.20 0.62
C HIS A 104 -10.48 7.55 1.94
N VAL A 105 -9.43 8.35 1.85
CA VAL A 105 -8.66 8.85 2.99
C VAL A 105 -8.58 10.37 2.89
N ASP A 106 -8.44 11.01 4.03
CA ASP A 106 -8.04 12.41 4.09
C ASP A 106 -6.52 12.47 4.00
N VAL A 107 -6.01 13.28 3.09
CA VAL A 107 -4.57 13.48 2.85
C VAL A 107 -4.23 14.92 3.23
N ALA A 108 -3.24 15.09 4.09
CA ALA A 108 -2.72 16.39 4.49
C ALA A 108 -1.21 16.42 4.31
N ASP A 109 -0.69 17.44 3.64
CA ASP A 109 0.76 17.63 3.52
C ASP A 109 1.32 18.11 4.86
N THR A 110 2.39 17.44 5.31
CA THR A 110 3.13 17.79 6.53
C THR A 110 4.61 17.94 6.22
N GLU A 111 5.39 18.44 7.18
CA GLU A 111 6.84 18.56 7.04
C GLU A 111 7.51 17.18 6.83
N ASP A 112 6.89 16.10 7.34
CA ASP A 112 7.39 14.73 7.27
C ASP A 112 6.77 13.92 6.10
N GLY A 113 6.09 14.60 5.16
CA GLY A 113 5.37 13.99 4.04
C GLY A 113 3.85 13.99 4.19
N SER A 114 3.13 13.29 3.33
CA SER A 114 1.66 13.29 3.32
C SER A 114 1.09 12.37 4.41
N ALA A 115 0.37 12.96 5.36
CA ALA A 115 -0.34 12.26 6.42
C ALA A 115 -1.69 11.73 5.91
N HIS A 116 -1.96 10.44 6.16
CA HIS A 116 -3.17 9.75 5.73
C HIS A 116 -4.05 9.41 6.92
N SER A 117 -5.33 9.79 6.88
CA SER A 117 -6.26 9.59 8.00
C SER A 117 -7.70 9.30 7.55
N ASN A 118 -8.55 8.91 8.50
CA ASN A 118 -10.00 8.76 8.28
C ASN A 118 -10.35 7.86 7.08
N ALA A 119 -9.73 6.67 7.00
CA ALA A 119 -10.06 5.70 5.96
C ALA A 119 -11.54 5.31 6.02
N ARG A 120 -12.25 5.54 4.92
CA ARG A 120 -13.68 5.25 4.74
C ARG A 120 -13.86 4.39 3.50
N PRO A 121 -14.64 3.31 3.55
CA PRO A 121 -14.93 2.53 2.35
C PRO A 121 -15.44 3.37 1.18
N CYS A 122 -14.93 3.11 -0.03
CA CYS A 122 -15.54 3.60 -1.25
C CYS A 122 -16.80 2.76 -1.53
N THR A 123 -17.98 3.38 -1.43
CA THR A 123 -19.27 2.67 -1.49
C THR A 123 -20.33 3.48 -2.22
N ILE A 124 -21.15 2.83 -3.05
CA ILE A 124 -22.31 3.45 -3.69
C ILE A 124 -23.39 3.85 -2.68
N ALA A 125 -23.28 3.49 -1.40
CA ALA A 125 -24.16 4.03 -0.37
C ALA A 125 -23.92 5.54 -0.15
N THR A 126 -22.72 6.04 -0.44
CA THR A 126 -22.34 7.45 -0.28
C THR A 126 -22.56 8.22 -1.57
N GLN A 127 -23.24 9.38 -1.50
CA GLN A 127 -23.52 10.20 -2.68
C GLN A 127 -22.25 10.56 -3.47
N ARG A 128 -21.18 10.95 -2.77
CA ARG A 128 -19.88 11.28 -3.37
C ARG A 128 -19.34 10.16 -4.28
N CYS A 129 -19.37 8.91 -3.82
CA CYS A 129 -18.86 7.78 -4.59
C CYS A 129 -19.80 7.39 -5.74
N ARG A 130 -21.12 7.55 -5.58
CA ARG A 130 -22.10 7.29 -6.65
C ARG A 130 -21.90 8.21 -7.85
N GLU A 131 -21.64 9.48 -7.58
CA GLU A 131 -21.57 10.53 -8.60
C GLU A 131 -20.16 10.70 -9.18
N SER A 132 -19.12 10.30 -8.44
CA SER A 132 -17.72 10.39 -8.87
C SER A 132 -17.46 9.58 -10.15
N VAL A 133 -16.89 10.24 -11.15
CA VAL A 133 -16.42 9.60 -12.39
C VAL A 133 -15.18 8.75 -12.11
N GLU A 134 -14.23 9.28 -11.33
CA GLU A 134 -12.98 8.61 -10.96
C GLU A 134 -13.26 7.26 -10.27
N CYS A 135 -14.20 7.24 -9.32
CA CYS A 135 -14.53 6.01 -8.60
C CYS A 135 -15.06 4.92 -9.55
N ARG A 136 -15.80 5.30 -10.60
CA ARG A 136 -16.47 4.40 -11.54
C ARG A 136 -15.60 3.99 -12.74
N GLN A 137 -14.53 4.74 -13.02
CA GLN A 137 -13.59 4.44 -14.10
C GLN A 137 -12.38 3.62 -13.66
N SER A 138 -12.13 3.57 -12.36
CA SER A 138 -11.15 2.66 -11.76
C SER A 138 -11.49 1.20 -12.04
N ARG A 139 -10.46 0.37 -12.17
CA ARG A 139 -10.60 -1.10 -12.17
C ARG A 139 -11.14 -1.65 -10.83
N TRP A 140 -11.06 -0.84 -9.76
CA TRP A 140 -11.53 -1.18 -8.42
C TRP A 140 -12.81 -0.41 -8.12
N LEU A 141 -13.96 -0.99 -8.44
CA LEU A 141 -15.25 -0.33 -8.31
C LEU A 141 -15.67 -0.14 -6.84
N PRO A 142 -16.51 0.85 -6.51
CA PRO A 142 -17.07 0.98 -5.17
C PRO A 142 -17.74 -0.33 -4.73
N ASP A 143 -17.67 -0.62 -3.42
CA ASP A 143 -18.16 -1.86 -2.78
C ASP A 143 -17.46 -3.15 -3.20
N GLN A 144 -16.49 -3.09 -4.13
CA GLN A 144 -15.68 -4.25 -4.46
C GLN A 144 -14.83 -4.67 -3.26
N VAL A 145 -14.86 -5.96 -2.96
CA VAL A 145 -14.00 -6.61 -1.96
C VAL A 145 -13.38 -7.82 -2.64
N VAL A 146 -12.06 -7.89 -2.64
CA VAL A 146 -11.32 -9.00 -3.28
C VAL A 146 -10.41 -9.64 -2.26
N ALA A 147 -10.49 -10.96 -2.12
CA ALA A 147 -9.57 -11.69 -1.24
C ALA A 147 -8.23 -11.91 -1.94
N LEU A 148 -7.13 -11.95 -1.17
CA LEU A 148 -5.80 -12.25 -1.71
C LEU A 148 -5.76 -13.51 -2.59
N ALA A 149 -6.52 -14.54 -2.22
CA ALA A 149 -6.60 -15.79 -2.98
C ALA A 149 -7.16 -15.62 -4.40
N ASP A 150 -8.04 -14.63 -4.61
CA ASP A 150 -8.67 -14.37 -5.90
C ASP A 150 -7.81 -13.45 -6.80
N LEU A 151 -6.80 -12.78 -6.21
CA LEU A 151 -5.91 -11.89 -6.95
C LEU A 151 -4.76 -12.63 -7.64
N ALA A 152 -4.33 -13.78 -7.10
CA ALA A 152 -3.22 -14.56 -7.63
C ALA A 152 -3.58 -15.33 -8.94
N LEU A 153 -4.83 -15.23 -9.38
CA LEU A 153 -5.38 -15.88 -10.58
C LEU A 153 -5.68 -14.89 -11.72
N ALA A 154 -5.38 -13.60 -11.53
CA ALA A 154 -5.71 -12.51 -12.44
C ALA A 154 -4.48 -11.95 -13.17
#